data_AF-A0A6I4NIA2-F1
#
_entry.id   AF-A0A6I4NIA2-F1
#
_cell.length_a   1.000
_cell.length_b   1.000
_cell.length_c   1.000
_cell.angle_alpha   90.00
_cell.angle_beta   90.00
_cell.angle_gamma   90.00
#
_symmetry.space_group_name_H-M   'P 1'
#
loop_
_entity.id
_entity.type
_entity.pdbx_description
1 polymer ?
#
loop_
_entity_poly.entity_id
_entity_poly.type
_entity_poly.pdbx_seq_one_letter_code
_entity_poly.pdbx_strand_id
1 'polypeptide(L)'
;MEKKIYLLLIFIACCSTIKAQESTDLDLLRAPISPASNLLGFAQSEIDKPTDVSDFMASIQSATNAYTTLPSNYAIDLAPFWLLRNKVNMGDISTVGLEKSSGKNVLKQTLVLSIAIKNPDSIAAGFNHNSTYAGLGFRFSIYRGDYDFTTKQKLHQIAELQKLKLSFIDKKADSIYDNLPTEINELKEKRKRIFTDFDSNDESADNIALGELLYKKQSKLDSIISIKIEELFNSGEKSEDSKTIDDKIKKLASEFQLARVGFSWEVSGGVSNEFRQKNFNNSKLYNAGLWTTLGYTWEKSGALLGILRYLYNPDKIFALDDLTNEIKNISTFDTGLRYIVGGPQSKFNGSLEAVYRSVLNKDTYDSSWRLMLNLDYAVLKNQKLTFSFGRNYDGTTNDDNNLIATLGTVFGFGNKR
;
A
#
# COMPACT_ATOMS: atom_id res chain seq x y z
N MET A 1 -10.41 51.12 12.56
CA MET A 1 -9.81 49.76 12.51
C MET A 1 -10.28 48.94 11.31
N GLU A 2 -11.43 49.22 10.72
CA GLU A 2 -12.03 48.36 9.67
C GLU A 2 -11.36 48.45 8.29
N LYS A 3 -10.67 49.55 7.96
CA LYS A 3 -10.00 49.69 6.66
C LYS A 3 -8.66 48.94 6.53
N LYS A 4 -8.11 48.38 7.61
CA LYS A 4 -6.86 47.58 7.58
C LYS A 4 -7.10 46.08 7.34
N ILE A 5 -8.33 45.59 7.50
CA ILE A 5 -8.69 44.17 7.31
C ILE A 5 -8.86 43.83 5.82
N TYR A 6 -9.35 44.78 5.01
CA TYR A 6 -9.53 44.56 3.57
C TYR A 6 -8.21 44.51 2.79
N LEU A 7 -7.15 45.19 3.26
CA LEU A 7 -5.84 45.16 2.60
C LEU A 7 -5.10 43.83 2.84
N LEU A 8 -5.33 43.17 3.98
CA LEU A 8 -4.78 41.84 4.29
C LEU A 8 -5.47 40.74 3.45
N LEU A 9 -6.77 40.88 3.19
CA LEU A 9 -7.53 39.96 2.33
C LEU A 9 -7.14 40.06 0.85
N ILE A 10 -6.75 41.24 0.37
CA ILE A 10 -6.26 41.43 -1.00
C ILE A 10 -4.81 40.93 -1.17
N PHE A 11 -3.98 41.01 -0.11
CA PHE A 11 -2.60 40.48 -0.16
C PHE A 11 -2.56 38.93 -0.12
N ILE A 12 -3.55 38.28 0.48
CA ILE A 12 -3.70 36.81 0.45
C ILE A 12 -4.24 36.32 -0.90
N ALA A 13 -4.97 37.14 -1.66
CA ALA A 13 -5.51 36.78 -2.97
C ALA A 13 -4.49 36.87 -4.13
N CYS A 14 -3.37 37.58 -3.95
CA CYS A 14 -2.38 37.82 -5.03
C CYS A 14 -1.12 36.91 -5.00
N CYS A 15 -0.97 36.01 -4.02
CA CYS A 15 0.21 35.13 -3.91
C CYS A 15 0.02 33.69 -4.43
N SER A 16 -1.12 33.37 -5.06
CA SER A 16 -1.40 32.03 -5.57
C SER A 16 -1.52 31.99 -7.09
N THR A 17 -0.45 32.37 -7.79
CA THR A 17 -0.19 31.88 -9.15
C THR A 17 1.11 31.09 -9.15
N ILE A 18 1.10 29.99 -8.39
CA ILE A 18 2.10 28.94 -8.54
C ILE A 18 1.70 28.14 -9.77
N LYS A 19 2.62 28.03 -10.73
CA LYS A 19 2.48 27.27 -11.96
C LYS A 19 1.92 25.87 -11.66
N ALA A 20 0.78 25.55 -12.24
CA ALA A 20 0.23 24.21 -12.27
C ALA A 20 1.13 23.33 -13.15
N GLN A 21 2.05 22.61 -12.53
CA GLN A 21 2.41 21.28 -13.02
C GLN A 21 1.33 20.34 -12.50
N GLU A 22 0.61 19.68 -13.39
CA GLU A 22 -0.41 18.69 -13.04
C GLU A 22 0.26 17.50 -12.35
N SER A 23 0.39 17.58 -11.03
CA SER A 23 0.74 16.47 -10.15
C SER A 23 -0.54 15.71 -9.79
N THR A 24 -0.55 14.41 -10.08
CA THR A 24 -1.68 13.53 -9.74
C THR A 24 -1.61 13.14 -8.27
N ASP A 25 -2.35 13.86 -7.43
CA ASP A 25 -2.42 13.63 -5.99
C ASP A 25 -3.32 12.42 -5.65
N LEU A 26 -2.76 11.40 -4.98
CA LEU A 26 -3.43 10.13 -4.64
C LEU A 26 -4.11 10.22 -3.25
N ASP A 27 -5.28 9.60 -3.11
CA ASP A 27 -5.98 9.51 -1.82
C ASP A 27 -5.39 8.41 -0.93
N LEU A 28 -4.62 8.81 0.09
CA LEU A 28 -3.90 7.91 1.00
C LEU A 28 -4.74 7.50 2.22
N LEU A 29 -5.92 8.10 2.44
CA LEU A 29 -6.69 8.00 3.68
C LEU A 29 -7.55 6.73 3.81
N ARG A 30 -7.30 5.69 3.02
CA ARG A 30 -8.06 4.41 3.07
C ARG A 30 -7.17 3.19 3.23
N ALA A 31 -5.93 3.35 3.68
CA ALA A 31 -5.07 2.21 3.93
C ALA A 31 -5.52 1.43 5.18
N PRO A 32 -5.69 0.11 5.11
CA PRO A 32 -6.13 -0.71 6.24
C PRO A 32 -5.12 -0.71 7.40
N ILE A 33 -5.58 -1.10 8.60
CA ILE A 33 -4.80 -1.04 9.86
C ILE A 33 -3.67 -2.09 9.84
N SER A 34 -2.51 -1.71 10.38
CA SER A 34 -1.30 -2.53 10.49
C SER A 34 -1.42 -3.58 11.60
N PRO A 35 -1.20 -4.90 11.34
CA PRO A 35 -1.35 -5.95 12.35
C PRO A 35 -0.42 -5.82 13.57
N ALA A 36 0.86 -5.46 13.38
CA ALA A 36 1.79 -5.27 14.49
C ALA A 36 1.40 -4.04 15.33
N SER A 37 0.94 -2.97 14.66
CA SER A 37 0.43 -1.76 15.31
C SER A 37 -0.83 -2.03 16.12
N ASN A 38 -1.71 -2.91 15.64
CA ASN A 38 -2.91 -3.33 16.36
C ASN A 38 -2.54 -4.05 17.68
N LEU A 39 -1.56 -4.96 17.65
CA LEU A 39 -1.10 -5.68 18.84
C LEU A 39 -0.43 -4.77 19.88
N LEU A 40 0.22 -3.70 19.43
CA LEU A 40 0.88 -2.71 20.31
C LEU A 40 -0.01 -1.51 20.67
N GLY A 41 -1.26 -1.48 20.21
CA GLY A 41 -2.23 -0.43 20.52
C GLY A 41 -1.81 0.96 20.02
N PHE A 42 -1.27 1.05 18.80
CA PHE A 42 -1.03 2.34 18.14
C PHE A 42 -2.36 2.96 17.67
N ALA A 43 -2.50 4.27 17.80
CA ALA A 43 -3.57 5.00 17.12
C ALA A 43 -3.31 5.01 15.61
N GLN A 44 -4.36 5.06 14.78
CA GLN A 44 -4.19 5.08 13.31
C GLN A 44 -3.36 6.26 12.81
N SER A 45 -3.36 7.37 13.54
CA SER A 45 -2.58 8.59 13.25
C SER A 45 -1.08 8.45 13.58
N GLU A 46 -0.68 7.44 14.34
CA GLU A 46 0.71 7.20 14.77
C GLU A 46 1.44 6.20 13.85
N ILE A 47 0.76 5.68 12.82
CA ILE A 47 1.28 4.67 11.91
C ILE A 47 1.72 5.35 10.62
N ASP A 48 3.03 5.47 10.43
CA ASP A 48 3.60 5.89 9.14
C ASP A 48 3.45 4.77 8.10
N LYS A 49 2.91 5.12 6.94
CA LYS A 49 2.70 4.19 5.81
C LYS A 49 3.47 4.71 4.59
N PRO A 50 4.80 4.58 4.57
CA PRO A 50 5.57 5.03 3.43
C PRO A 50 5.17 4.22 2.19
N THR A 51 4.72 4.92 1.15
CA THR A 51 4.25 4.29 -0.10
C THR A 51 5.37 3.94 -1.06
N ASP A 52 6.57 4.47 -0.83
CA ASP A 52 7.77 4.12 -1.58
C ASP A 52 9.05 4.18 -0.72
N VAL A 53 10.18 3.81 -1.35
CA VAL A 53 11.48 3.71 -0.68
C VAL A 53 12.01 5.08 -0.22
N SER A 54 11.71 6.15 -0.96
CA SER A 54 12.13 7.51 -0.59
C SER A 54 11.33 8.02 0.61
N ASP A 55 10.02 7.78 0.61
CA ASP A 55 9.12 8.11 1.72
C ASP A 55 9.51 7.34 2.98
N PHE A 56 9.89 6.07 2.82
CA PHE A 56 10.40 5.24 3.90
C PHE A 56 11.72 5.78 4.47
N MET A 57 12.66 6.17 3.61
CA MET A 57 13.93 6.71 4.06
C MET A 57 13.76 8.06 4.76
N ALA A 58 12.86 8.90 4.25
CA ALA A 58 12.51 10.19 4.86
C ALA A 58 11.79 10.01 6.20
N SER A 59 10.85 9.07 6.30
CA SER A 59 10.13 8.78 7.55
C SER A 59 11.08 8.20 8.60
N ILE A 60 11.98 7.30 8.22
CA ILE A 60 13.03 6.82 9.13
C ILE A 60 13.95 7.97 9.54
N GLN A 61 14.44 8.77 8.61
CA GLN A 61 15.34 9.89 8.93
C GLN A 61 14.69 10.85 9.92
N SER A 62 13.40 11.16 9.74
CA SER A 62 12.62 12.00 10.65
C SER A 62 12.43 11.32 12.00
N ALA A 63 11.99 10.06 12.03
CA ALA A 63 11.72 9.31 13.24
C ALA A 63 12.98 8.99 14.07
N THR A 64 14.16 9.06 13.46
CA THR A 64 15.46 8.75 14.08
C THR A 64 16.30 9.98 14.41
N ASN A 65 15.76 11.19 14.29
CA ASN A 65 16.53 12.44 14.40
C ASN A 65 17.80 12.39 13.54
N ALA A 66 17.63 12.13 12.24
CA ALA A 66 18.72 11.92 11.28
C ALA A 66 19.66 10.76 11.64
N TYR A 67 19.07 9.61 11.99
CA TYR A 67 19.76 8.34 12.31
C TYR A 67 20.58 8.35 13.61
N THR A 68 20.39 9.38 14.45
CA THR A 68 21.12 9.50 15.72
C THR A 68 20.47 8.72 16.85
N THR A 69 19.18 8.40 16.74
CA THR A 69 18.42 7.61 17.73
C THR A 69 17.51 6.60 17.05
N LEU A 70 17.22 5.47 17.70
CA LEU A 70 16.11 4.61 17.25
C LEU A 70 14.78 5.34 17.45
N PRO A 71 13.76 5.12 16.58
CA PRO A 71 12.45 5.74 16.76
C PRO A 71 11.84 5.34 18.10
N SER A 72 11.29 6.31 18.83
CA SER A 72 10.61 6.03 20.10
C SER A 72 9.34 5.22 19.84
N ASN A 73 8.50 5.64 18.90
CA ASN A 73 7.26 4.96 18.52
C ASN A 73 7.15 4.95 16.99
N TYR A 74 7.14 3.77 16.38
CA TYR A 74 7.14 3.65 14.93
C TYR A 74 6.57 2.31 14.45
N ALA A 75 5.86 2.34 13.32
CA ALA A 75 5.33 1.15 12.68
C ALA A 75 5.53 1.21 11.16
N ILE A 76 5.78 0.06 10.56
CA ILE A 76 6.06 -0.10 9.13
C ILE A 76 5.24 -1.29 8.62
N ASP A 77 4.56 -1.08 7.51
CA ASP A 77 3.96 -2.16 6.72
C ASP A 77 4.72 -2.31 5.40
N LEU A 78 5.26 -3.49 5.16
CA LEU A 78 6.00 -3.87 3.96
C LEU A 78 5.15 -4.81 3.13
N ALA A 79 5.08 -4.60 1.82
CA ALA A 79 4.42 -5.51 0.89
C ALA A 79 5.49 -6.16 -0.03
N PRO A 80 6.09 -7.31 0.36
CA PRO A 80 7.31 -7.80 -0.26
C PRO A 80 7.21 -8.05 -1.76
N PHE A 81 6.05 -8.52 -2.24
CA PHE A 81 5.82 -8.74 -3.67
C PHE A 81 5.96 -7.47 -4.50
N TRP A 82 5.55 -6.31 -3.95
CA TRP A 82 5.64 -5.03 -4.65
C TRP A 82 7.03 -4.39 -4.51
N LEU A 83 7.71 -4.61 -3.38
CA LEU A 83 9.05 -4.07 -3.09
C LEU A 83 10.16 -4.81 -3.83
N LEU A 84 10.14 -6.14 -3.83
CA LEU A 84 11.20 -6.98 -4.39
C LEU A 84 11.00 -7.27 -5.89
N ARG A 85 10.11 -6.52 -6.55
CA ARG A 85 9.84 -6.70 -7.98
C ARG A 85 11.07 -6.34 -8.81
N ASN A 86 11.41 -7.18 -9.78
CA ASN A 86 12.38 -6.85 -10.84
C ASN A 86 11.67 -6.86 -12.21
N LYS A 87 12.27 -6.21 -13.22
CA LYS A 87 11.68 -6.11 -14.57
C LYS A 87 11.46 -7.47 -15.26
N VAL A 88 12.11 -8.53 -14.79
CA VAL A 88 12.12 -9.86 -15.42
C VAL A 88 11.05 -10.80 -14.82
N ASN A 89 10.76 -10.69 -13.52
CA ASN A 89 9.76 -11.49 -12.81
C ASN A 89 8.59 -10.60 -12.34
N MET A 90 7.93 -9.91 -13.27
CA MET A 90 6.83 -8.99 -12.95
C MET A 90 5.59 -9.69 -12.37
N GLY A 91 5.49 -11.02 -12.51
CA GLY A 91 4.21 -11.71 -12.32
C GLY A 91 3.15 -11.18 -13.28
N ASP A 92 1.92 -11.65 -13.13
CA ASP A 92 0.80 -11.12 -13.91
C ASP A 92 0.25 -9.86 -13.24
N ILE A 93 0.80 -8.70 -13.62
CA ILE A 93 0.32 -7.36 -13.23
C ILE A 93 -0.49 -6.69 -14.34
N SER A 94 -0.90 -7.47 -15.34
CA SER A 94 -1.87 -6.99 -16.32
C SER A 94 -3.18 -6.66 -15.60
N THR A 95 -4.06 -5.94 -16.28
CA THR A 95 -5.44 -5.74 -15.80
C THR A 95 -6.10 -7.07 -15.42
N VAL A 96 -5.85 -8.13 -16.20
CA VAL A 96 -6.32 -9.50 -15.94
C VAL A 96 -5.71 -10.11 -14.68
N GLY A 97 -4.41 -9.92 -14.46
CA GLY A 97 -3.71 -10.42 -13.28
C GLY A 97 -4.11 -9.71 -11.99
N LEU A 98 -4.38 -8.40 -12.09
CA LEU A 98 -4.94 -7.61 -11.01
C LEU A 98 -6.41 -7.96 -10.77
N GLU A 99 -7.19 -8.36 -11.78
CA GLU A 99 -8.59 -8.75 -11.61
C GLU A 99 -8.78 -10.00 -10.74
N LYS A 100 -7.82 -10.94 -10.76
CA LYS A 100 -7.90 -12.21 -10.02
C LYS A 100 -8.39 -12.02 -8.57
N SER A 101 -9.44 -12.76 -8.20
CA SER A 101 -10.08 -12.69 -6.90
C SER A 101 -9.62 -13.79 -5.93
N SER A 102 -8.92 -14.82 -6.40
CA SER A 102 -8.39 -15.92 -5.58
C SER A 102 -7.07 -16.52 -6.10
N GLY A 103 -6.46 -17.40 -5.30
CA GLY A 103 -5.31 -18.23 -5.69
C GLY A 103 -3.94 -17.69 -5.27
N LYS A 104 -2.87 -18.37 -5.71
CA LYS A 104 -1.48 -18.08 -5.29
C LYS A 104 -1.04 -16.64 -5.59
N ASN A 105 -1.55 -16.05 -6.67
CA ASN A 105 -1.23 -14.67 -7.04
C ASN A 105 -1.85 -13.67 -6.07
N VAL A 106 -3.06 -13.92 -5.57
CA VAL A 106 -3.73 -13.05 -4.59
C VAL A 106 -2.97 -13.04 -3.28
N LEU A 107 -2.55 -14.22 -2.78
CA LEU A 107 -1.75 -14.30 -1.56
C LEU A 107 -0.45 -13.49 -1.69
N LYS A 108 0.31 -13.69 -2.77
CA LYS A 108 1.55 -12.93 -3.01
C LYS A 108 1.31 -11.42 -3.09
N GLN A 109 0.29 -11.01 -3.85
CA GLN A 109 -0.01 -9.58 -4.07
C GLN A 109 -0.56 -8.87 -2.82
N THR A 110 -1.17 -9.61 -1.90
CA THR A 110 -1.82 -9.04 -0.70
C THR A 110 -1.03 -9.27 0.58
N LEU A 111 0.05 -10.05 0.53
CA LEU A 111 0.92 -10.28 1.68
C LEU A 111 1.55 -8.95 2.12
N VAL A 112 1.21 -8.56 3.34
CA VAL A 112 1.82 -7.47 4.08
C VAL A 112 2.50 -8.05 5.30
N LEU A 113 3.76 -7.69 5.50
CA LEU A 113 4.52 -7.93 6.72
C LEU A 113 4.59 -6.63 7.49
N SER A 114 4.40 -6.72 8.79
CA SER A 114 4.24 -5.55 9.65
C SER A 114 5.25 -5.60 10.78
N ILE A 115 5.87 -4.47 11.07
CA ILE A 115 6.85 -4.31 12.15
C ILE A 115 6.45 -3.08 12.94
N ALA A 116 6.42 -3.16 14.26
CA ALA A 116 6.15 -1.99 15.11
C ALA A 116 7.06 -1.99 16.34
N ILE A 117 7.48 -0.82 16.78
CA ILE A 117 8.32 -0.59 17.97
C ILE A 117 7.69 0.52 18.80
N LYS A 118 7.51 0.29 20.10
CA LYS A 118 6.92 1.25 21.04
C LYS A 118 7.81 1.40 22.27
N ASN A 119 8.20 2.64 22.56
CA ASN A 119 8.90 3.06 23.77
C ASN A 119 7.93 3.93 24.57
N PRO A 120 7.16 3.33 25.48
CA PRO A 120 6.15 4.02 26.27
C PRO A 120 6.80 5.01 27.23
N ASP A 121 6.20 6.20 27.34
CA ASP A 121 6.55 7.19 28.37
C ASP A 121 5.85 6.86 29.69
N SER A 122 6.21 7.58 30.77
CA SER A 122 5.69 7.36 32.13
C SER A 122 4.17 7.54 32.28
N ILE A 123 3.52 8.14 31.28
CA ILE A 123 2.08 8.43 31.26
C ILE A 123 1.29 7.35 30.48
N ALA A 124 1.98 6.45 29.76
CA ALA A 124 1.33 5.43 28.93
C ALA A 124 0.73 4.31 29.80
N ALA A 125 -0.57 4.38 30.06
CA ALA A 125 -1.31 3.41 30.85
C ALA A 125 -1.10 1.96 30.36
N GLY A 126 -0.87 1.07 31.32
CA GLY A 126 -0.62 -0.35 31.10
C GLY A 126 0.73 -0.71 30.51
N PHE A 127 1.55 0.20 30.01
CA PHE A 127 2.88 -0.15 29.51
C PHE A 127 3.95 0.12 30.57
N ASN A 128 5.00 -0.71 30.63
CA ASN A 128 6.14 -0.44 31.48
C ASN A 128 7.06 0.57 30.80
N HIS A 129 7.16 1.79 31.34
CA HIS A 129 7.97 2.88 30.78
C HIS A 129 9.49 2.59 30.75
N ASN A 130 9.94 1.56 31.49
CA ASN A 130 11.32 1.09 31.45
C ASN A 130 11.56 0.00 30.38
N SER A 131 10.52 -0.42 29.66
CA SER A 131 10.59 -1.48 28.66
C SER A 131 10.45 -0.91 27.25
N THR A 132 10.98 -1.64 26.27
CA THR A 132 10.71 -1.41 24.84
C THR A 132 9.84 -2.54 24.33
N TYR A 133 8.83 -2.24 23.53
CA TYR A 133 7.96 -3.25 22.94
C TYR A 133 8.22 -3.34 21.45
N ALA A 134 8.31 -4.55 20.90
CA ALA A 134 8.37 -4.74 19.45
C ALA A 134 7.38 -5.82 19.00
N GLY A 135 6.77 -5.59 17.85
CA GLY A 135 5.77 -6.45 17.24
C GLY A 135 6.14 -6.82 15.81
N LEU A 136 5.86 -8.07 15.45
CA LEU A 136 5.90 -8.56 14.08
C LEU A 136 4.50 -9.09 13.73
N GLY A 137 4.03 -8.78 12.53
CA GLY A 137 2.71 -9.20 12.07
C GLY A 137 2.69 -9.53 10.59
N PHE A 138 1.62 -10.18 10.18
CA PHE A 138 1.34 -10.46 8.78
C PHE A 138 -0.15 -10.26 8.48
N ARG A 139 -0.44 -10.00 7.22
CA ARG A 139 -1.80 -10.00 6.66
C ARG A 139 -1.75 -10.49 5.22
N PHE A 140 -2.74 -11.26 4.80
CA PHE A 140 -2.97 -11.58 3.40
C PHE A 140 -4.45 -11.88 3.15
N SER A 141 -4.88 -11.80 1.89
CA SER A 141 -6.21 -12.20 1.47
C SER A 141 -6.18 -13.60 0.85
N ILE A 142 -7.14 -14.44 1.23
CA ILE A 142 -7.43 -15.70 0.55
C ILE A 142 -8.34 -15.43 -0.65
N TYR A 143 -9.34 -14.58 -0.44
CA TYR A 143 -10.27 -14.12 -1.47
C TYR A 143 -10.48 -12.61 -1.30
N ARG A 144 -10.53 -11.84 -2.39
CA ARG A 144 -10.62 -10.37 -2.31
C ARG A 144 -11.79 -9.74 -3.06
N GLY A 145 -12.72 -10.55 -3.55
CA GLY A 145 -13.85 -10.07 -4.35
C GLY A 145 -13.42 -9.64 -5.75
N ASP A 146 -14.40 -9.27 -6.57
CA ASP A 146 -14.19 -8.80 -7.92
C ASP A 146 -14.20 -7.27 -7.96
N TYR A 147 -13.64 -6.68 -9.01
CA TYR A 147 -13.79 -5.25 -9.21
C TYR A 147 -15.26 -4.85 -9.42
N ASP A 148 -15.63 -3.68 -8.88
CA ASP A 148 -16.94 -3.10 -9.14
C ASP A 148 -17.09 -2.71 -10.62
N PHE A 149 -18.34 -2.49 -11.04
CA PHE A 149 -18.64 -2.13 -12.42
C PHE A 149 -17.82 -0.91 -12.92
N THR A 150 -17.73 0.14 -12.10
CA THR A 150 -17.00 1.37 -12.44
C THR A 150 -15.51 1.12 -12.66
N THR A 151 -14.89 0.33 -11.79
CA THR A 151 -13.47 -0.05 -11.89
C THR A 151 -13.22 -0.88 -13.14
N LYS A 152 -14.07 -1.88 -13.41
CA LYS A 152 -13.97 -2.69 -14.64
C LYS A 152 -14.07 -1.84 -15.90
N GLN A 153 -15.03 -0.92 -15.94
CA GLN A 153 -15.22 -0.03 -17.09
C GLN A 153 -13.99 0.88 -17.31
N LYS A 154 -13.45 1.48 -16.24
CA LYS A 154 -12.24 2.32 -16.33
C LYS A 154 -11.01 1.52 -16.75
N LEU A 155 -10.81 0.31 -16.20
CA LEU A 155 -9.72 -0.58 -16.60
C LEU A 155 -9.83 -0.98 -18.08
N HIS A 156 -11.03 -1.28 -18.55
CA HIS A 156 -11.28 -1.57 -19.96
C HIS A 156 -10.94 -0.37 -20.84
N GLN A 157 -11.35 0.84 -20.48
CA GLN A 157 -10.99 2.07 -21.21
C GLN A 157 -9.48 2.29 -21.28
N ILE A 158 -8.78 2.09 -20.15
CA ILE A 158 -7.31 2.17 -20.11
C ILE A 158 -6.69 1.12 -21.03
N ALA A 159 -7.17 -0.12 -21.00
CA ALA A 159 -6.68 -1.19 -21.86
C ALA A 159 -6.88 -0.88 -23.36
N GLU A 160 -8.03 -0.33 -23.74
CA GLU A 160 -8.29 0.08 -25.14
C GLU A 160 -7.38 1.24 -25.58
N LEU A 161 -7.16 2.24 -24.71
CA LEU A 161 -6.20 3.32 -25.00
C LEU A 161 -4.76 2.81 -25.12
N GLN A 162 -4.37 1.83 -24.31
CA GLN A 162 -3.06 1.17 -24.41
C GLN A 162 -2.92 0.38 -25.70
N LYS A 163 -3.94 -0.38 -26.13
CA LYS A 163 -3.94 -1.07 -27.43
C LYS A 163 -3.83 -0.08 -28.58
N LEU A 164 -4.57 1.02 -28.52
CA LEU A 164 -4.50 2.08 -29.53
C LEU A 164 -3.07 2.66 -29.59
N LYS A 165 -2.46 2.95 -28.43
CA LYS A 165 -1.07 3.42 -28.35
C LYS A 165 -0.08 2.42 -28.97
N LEU A 166 -0.23 1.13 -28.67
CA LEU A 166 0.60 0.07 -29.26
C LEU A 166 0.45 0.06 -30.79
N SER A 167 -0.77 0.16 -31.32
CA SER A 167 -0.98 0.23 -32.77
C SER A 167 -0.29 1.43 -33.44
N PHE A 168 -0.17 2.56 -32.74
CA PHE A 168 0.56 3.73 -33.25
C PHE A 168 2.07 3.51 -33.22
N ILE A 169 2.57 2.82 -32.19
CA ILE A 169 3.98 2.44 -32.09
C ILE A 169 4.33 1.45 -33.21
N ASP A 170 3.49 0.44 -33.45
CA ASP A 170 3.69 -0.56 -34.50
C ASP A 170 3.72 0.10 -35.88
N LYS A 171 2.75 0.98 -36.19
CA LYS A 171 2.76 1.73 -37.45
C LYS A 171 3.99 2.62 -37.62
N LYS A 172 4.46 3.24 -36.54
CA LYS A 172 5.69 4.05 -36.56
C LYS A 172 6.92 3.16 -36.78
N ALA A 173 6.94 1.99 -36.15
CA ALA A 173 7.99 1.00 -36.34
C ALA A 173 8.08 0.57 -37.80
N ASP A 174 6.96 0.15 -38.39
CA ASP A 174 6.88 -0.26 -39.80
C ASP A 174 7.36 0.87 -40.73
N SER A 175 6.89 2.10 -40.51
CA SER A 175 7.33 3.27 -41.28
C SER A 175 8.83 3.54 -41.18
N ILE A 176 9.44 3.38 -40.00
CA ILE A 176 10.89 3.54 -39.82
C ILE A 176 11.65 2.41 -40.50
N TYR A 177 11.18 1.16 -40.40
CA TYR A 177 11.81 0.01 -41.04
C TYR A 177 11.75 0.09 -42.57
N ASP A 178 10.64 0.56 -43.12
CA ASP A 178 10.46 0.76 -44.57
C ASP A 178 11.29 1.92 -45.11
N ASN A 179 11.58 2.93 -44.27
CA ASN A 179 12.34 4.13 -44.64
C ASN A 179 13.67 4.24 -43.87
N LEU A 180 14.35 3.11 -43.67
CA LEU A 180 15.64 3.11 -43.00
C LEU A 180 16.64 4.02 -43.73
N PRO A 181 17.29 4.96 -43.03
CA PRO A 181 18.34 5.78 -43.61
C PRO A 181 19.41 4.90 -44.28
N THR A 182 19.94 5.37 -45.41
CA THR A 182 20.97 4.68 -46.19
C THR A 182 22.13 4.21 -45.32
N GLU A 183 22.51 5.01 -44.32
CA GLU A 183 23.56 4.70 -43.36
C GLU A 183 23.30 3.42 -42.53
N ILE A 184 22.05 3.15 -42.13
CA ILE A 184 21.70 1.92 -41.41
C ILE A 184 21.72 0.71 -42.36
N ASN A 185 21.29 0.89 -43.60
CA ASN A 185 21.39 -0.17 -44.62
C ASN A 185 22.85 -0.50 -44.92
N GLU A 186 23.74 0.48 -45.00
CA GLU A 186 25.18 0.26 -45.14
C GLU A 186 25.78 -0.51 -43.95
N LEU A 187 25.34 -0.21 -42.72
CA LEU A 187 25.76 -0.97 -41.53
C LEU A 187 25.26 -2.42 -41.56
N LYS A 188 24.02 -2.67 -42.02
CA LYS A 188 23.49 -4.04 -42.22
C LYS A 188 24.29 -4.80 -43.28
N GLU A 189 24.67 -4.16 -44.38
CA GLU A 189 25.50 -4.78 -45.41
C GLU A 189 26.95 -4.99 -44.95
N LYS A 190 27.52 -4.10 -44.12
CA LYS A 190 28.79 -4.35 -43.43
C LYS A 190 28.71 -5.54 -42.49
N ARG A 191 27.61 -5.68 -41.76
CA ARG A 191 27.35 -6.82 -40.87
C ARG A 191 27.29 -8.15 -41.62
N LYS A 192 26.54 -8.22 -42.73
CA LYS A 192 26.45 -9.44 -43.56
C LYS A 192 27.82 -9.92 -44.06
N ARG A 193 28.73 -8.98 -44.32
CA ARG A 193 30.08 -9.27 -44.83
C ARG A 193 31.12 -9.62 -43.75
N ILE A 194 30.74 -9.69 -42.46
CA ILE A 194 31.71 -9.98 -41.38
C ILE A 194 32.30 -11.39 -41.52
N PHE A 195 31.51 -12.36 -41.94
CA PHE A 195 31.90 -13.77 -41.98
C PHE A 195 32.17 -14.29 -43.41
N THR A 196 32.24 -13.41 -44.42
CA THR A 196 32.36 -13.84 -45.83
C THR A 196 33.61 -14.67 -46.10
N ASP A 197 34.69 -14.42 -45.37
CA ASP A 197 35.99 -15.08 -45.53
C ASP A 197 36.32 -16.00 -44.33
N PHE A 198 35.34 -16.29 -43.46
CA PHE A 198 35.52 -17.13 -42.29
C PHE A 198 35.19 -18.59 -42.62
N ASP A 199 36.16 -19.49 -42.47
CA ASP A 199 35.93 -20.92 -42.64
C ASP A 199 35.41 -21.51 -41.33
N SER A 200 34.14 -21.92 -41.31
CA SER A 200 33.52 -22.52 -40.13
C SER A 200 34.01 -23.94 -39.81
N ASN A 201 34.76 -24.58 -40.71
CA ASN A 201 35.25 -25.95 -40.57
C ASN A 201 36.74 -26.03 -40.19
N ASP A 202 37.46 -24.90 -40.15
CA ASP A 202 38.85 -24.84 -39.69
C ASP A 202 38.90 -24.73 -38.15
N GLU A 203 39.37 -25.78 -37.49
CA GLU A 203 39.51 -25.84 -36.02
C GLU A 203 40.89 -25.36 -35.52
N SER A 204 41.70 -24.73 -36.38
CA SER A 204 42.97 -24.13 -35.97
C SER A 204 42.76 -23.07 -34.88
N ALA A 205 43.72 -22.98 -33.95
CA ALA A 205 43.67 -22.01 -32.85
C ALA A 205 43.56 -20.56 -33.38
N ASP A 206 44.19 -20.27 -34.52
CA ASP A 206 44.14 -18.98 -35.19
C ASP A 206 42.74 -18.68 -35.76
N ASN A 207 42.07 -19.67 -36.36
CA ASN A 207 40.71 -19.50 -36.87
C ASN A 207 39.66 -19.37 -35.75
N ILE A 208 39.82 -20.08 -34.63
CA ILE A 208 38.98 -19.91 -33.43
C ILE A 208 39.10 -18.47 -32.88
N ALA A 209 40.34 -17.96 -32.75
CA ALA A 209 40.59 -16.60 -32.29
C ALA A 209 40.02 -15.54 -33.25
N LEU A 210 40.11 -15.78 -34.57
CA LEU A 210 39.47 -14.96 -35.59
C LEU A 210 37.94 -14.96 -35.42
N GLY A 211 37.33 -16.13 -35.23
CA GLY A 211 35.90 -16.28 -34.99
C GLY A 211 35.41 -15.44 -33.80
N GLU A 212 36.11 -15.49 -32.66
CA GLU A 212 35.79 -14.67 -31.49
C GLU A 212 35.85 -13.16 -31.77
N LEU A 213 36.85 -12.71 -32.53
CA LEU A 213 36.99 -11.30 -32.93
C LEU A 213 35.86 -10.88 -33.87
N LEU A 214 35.46 -11.73 -34.80
CA LEU A 214 34.34 -11.48 -35.72
C LEU A 214 33.01 -11.40 -34.97
N TYR A 215 32.77 -12.28 -33.99
CA TYR A 215 31.59 -12.19 -33.11
C TYR A 215 31.57 -10.89 -32.28
N LYS A 216 32.71 -10.48 -31.70
CA LYS A 216 32.83 -9.18 -31.02
C LYS A 216 32.54 -8.01 -31.95
N LYS A 217 33.01 -8.08 -33.20
CA LYS A 217 32.76 -7.06 -34.23
C LYS A 217 31.29 -7.02 -34.62
N GLN A 218 30.63 -8.17 -34.78
CA GLN A 218 29.20 -8.27 -35.03
C GLN A 218 28.38 -7.67 -33.87
N SER A 219 28.70 -8.03 -32.63
CA SER A 219 28.02 -7.51 -31.43
C SER A 219 28.11 -5.97 -31.33
N LYS A 220 29.27 -5.39 -31.65
CA LYS A 220 29.42 -3.93 -31.74
C LYS A 220 28.55 -3.31 -32.84
N LEU A 221 28.54 -3.90 -34.03
CA LEU A 221 27.69 -3.44 -35.15
C LEU A 221 26.20 -3.54 -34.80
N ASP A 222 25.78 -4.62 -34.16
CA ASP A 222 24.40 -4.82 -33.70
C ASP A 222 24.00 -3.76 -32.67
N SER A 223 24.89 -3.42 -31.74
CA SER A 223 24.66 -2.34 -30.78
C SER A 223 24.52 -0.98 -31.47
N ILE A 224 25.38 -0.66 -32.45
CA ILE A 224 25.30 0.60 -33.20
C ILE A 224 24.01 0.69 -34.00
N ILE A 225 23.63 -0.38 -34.70
CA ILE A 225 22.37 -0.45 -35.46
C ILE A 225 21.18 -0.26 -34.52
N SER A 226 21.19 -0.91 -33.35
CA SER A 226 20.10 -0.82 -32.38
C SER A 226 19.95 0.59 -31.82
N ILE A 227 21.06 1.24 -31.44
CA ILE A 227 21.06 2.63 -30.95
C ILE A 227 20.51 3.58 -32.00
N LYS A 228 20.94 3.45 -33.27
CA LYS A 228 20.46 4.31 -34.36
C LYS A 228 18.98 4.12 -34.67
N ILE A 229 18.49 2.88 -34.61
CA ILE A 229 17.05 2.61 -34.75
C ILE A 229 16.30 3.24 -33.57
N GLU A 230 16.79 3.09 -32.34
CA GLU A 230 16.19 3.69 -31.15
C GLU A 230 16.17 5.24 -31.22
N GLU A 231 17.24 5.86 -31.73
CA GLU A 231 17.30 7.29 -32.00
C GLU A 231 16.20 7.71 -32.99
N LEU A 232 15.97 6.97 -34.07
CA LEU A 232 14.88 7.25 -35.03
C LEU A 232 13.49 7.11 -34.38
N PHE A 233 13.31 6.11 -33.51
CA PHE A 233 12.08 5.96 -32.74
C PHE A 233 11.81 7.16 -31.82
N ASN A 234 12.88 7.71 -31.23
CA ASN A 234 12.82 8.81 -30.27
C ASN A 234 12.82 10.21 -30.93
N SER A 235 13.42 10.35 -32.12
CA SER A 235 13.55 11.63 -32.84
C SER A 235 12.33 12.01 -33.66
N GLY A 236 11.52 11.03 -34.08
CA GLY A 236 10.22 11.34 -34.65
C GLY A 236 9.34 11.96 -33.56
N GLU A 237 8.78 13.16 -33.80
CA GLU A 237 7.82 13.82 -32.90
C GLU A 237 6.91 12.76 -32.27
N LYS A 238 6.71 12.82 -30.95
CA LYS A 238 5.58 12.13 -30.36
C LYS A 238 4.39 12.62 -31.17
N SER A 239 3.78 11.73 -31.98
CA SER A 239 2.60 12.11 -32.72
C SER A 239 1.66 12.79 -31.74
N GLU A 240 1.06 13.90 -32.14
CA GLU A 240 0.11 14.64 -31.31
C GLU A 240 -0.92 13.68 -30.68
N ASP A 241 -1.26 12.61 -31.40
CA ASP A 241 -2.03 11.44 -30.97
C ASP A 241 -1.47 10.67 -29.77
N SER A 242 -0.16 10.35 -29.73
CA SER A 242 0.45 9.57 -28.64
C SER A 242 0.47 10.35 -27.31
N LYS A 243 0.77 11.66 -27.39
CA LYS A 243 0.71 12.55 -26.22
C LYS A 243 -0.73 12.71 -25.73
N THR A 244 -1.68 12.86 -26.64
CA THR A 244 -3.11 12.93 -26.32
C THR A 244 -3.63 11.66 -25.66
N ILE A 245 -3.14 10.48 -26.06
CA ILE A 245 -3.49 9.20 -25.42
C ILE A 245 -2.90 9.11 -24.01
N ASP A 246 -1.64 9.50 -23.83
CA ASP A 246 -1.00 9.51 -22.51
C ASP A 246 -1.72 10.43 -21.53
N ASP A 247 -2.15 11.61 -21.98
CA ASP A 247 -2.91 12.56 -21.17
C ASP A 247 -4.30 12.02 -20.82
N LYS A 248 -4.96 11.32 -21.76
CA LYS A 248 -6.23 10.61 -21.49
C LYS A 248 -6.06 9.48 -20.47
N ILE A 249 -5.01 8.67 -20.59
CA ILE A 249 -4.70 7.59 -19.64
C ILE A 249 -4.42 8.18 -18.25
N LYS A 250 -3.60 9.25 -18.16
CA LYS A 250 -3.30 9.94 -16.90
C LYS A 250 -4.56 10.50 -16.25
N LYS A 251 -5.43 11.16 -17.03
CA LYS A 251 -6.69 11.69 -16.51
C LYS A 251 -7.58 10.58 -15.95
N LEU A 252 -7.77 9.49 -16.71
CA LEU A 252 -8.53 8.33 -16.24
C LEU A 252 -7.92 7.72 -14.98
N ALA A 253 -6.60 7.57 -14.92
CA ALA A 253 -5.87 7.05 -13.77
C ALA A 253 -5.95 7.99 -12.54
N SER A 254 -6.02 9.31 -12.74
CA SER A 254 -6.13 10.29 -11.65
C SER A 254 -7.47 10.24 -10.90
N GLU A 255 -8.52 9.81 -11.60
CA GLU A 255 -9.86 9.63 -11.04
C GLU A 255 -10.15 8.16 -10.69
N PHE A 256 -9.15 7.28 -10.85
CA PHE A 256 -9.29 5.86 -10.70
C PHE A 256 -9.15 5.46 -9.24
N GLN A 257 -10.23 4.95 -8.66
CA GLN A 257 -10.22 4.32 -7.35
C GLN A 257 -10.55 2.84 -7.54
N LEU A 258 -9.60 1.97 -7.18
CA LEU A 258 -9.81 0.52 -7.18
C LEU A 258 -10.80 0.16 -6.09
N ALA A 259 -12.01 -0.23 -6.47
CA ALA A 259 -13.04 -0.72 -5.56
C ALA A 259 -13.38 -2.18 -5.88
N ARG A 260 -13.53 -2.99 -4.84
CA ARG A 260 -13.94 -4.40 -4.96
C ARG A 260 -15.26 -4.67 -4.26
N VAL A 261 -16.01 -5.60 -4.82
CA VAL A 261 -17.33 -6.04 -4.39
C VAL A 261 -17.41 -7.57 -4.35
N GLY A 262 -18.45 -8.08 -3.73
CA GLY A 262 -18.63 -9.50 -3.46
C GLY A 262 -17.92 -9.95 -2.19
N PHE A 263 -17.68 -11.25 -2.10
CA PHE A 263 -17.09 -11.88 -0.94
C PHE A 263 -15.63 -11.47 -0.75
N SER A 264 -15.15 -11.43 0.49
CA SER A 264 -13.74 -11.22 0.82
C SER A 264 -13.38 -12.07 2.04
N TRP A 265 -12.15 -12.60 2.06
CA TRP A 265 -11.62 -13.36 3.17
C TRP A 265 -10.16 -12.96 3.41
N GLU A 266 -9.93 -12.33 4.55
CA GLU A 266 -8.63 -11.89 5.02
C GLU A 266 -8.18 -12.71 6.23
N VAL A 267 -6.88 -12.98 6.31
CA VAL A 267 -6.22 -13.56 7.48
C VAL A 267 -5.11 -12.62 7.90
N SER A 268 -5.06 -12.34 9.19
CA SER A 268 -4.08 -11.47 9.82
C SER A 268 -3.62 -12.08 11.14
N GLY A 269 -2.39 -11.81 11.53
CA GLY A 269 -1.85 -12.30 12.79
C GLY A 269 -0.56 -11.61 13.16
N GLY A 270 -0.07 -11.89 14.36
CA GLY A 270 1.20 -11.37 14.81
C GLY A 270 1.54 -11.74 16.25
N VAL A 271 2.72 -11.28 16.64
CA VAL A 271 3.34 -11.51 17.95
C VAL A 271 4.05 -10.24 18.38
N SER A 272 4.02 -9.95 19.67
CA SER A 272 4.71 -8.81 20.27
C SER A 272 5.45 -9.22 21.53
N ASN A 273 6.62 -8.64 21.75
CA ASN A 273 7.47 -8.90 22.90
C ASN A 273 7.76 -7.60 23.65
N GLU A 274 7.87 -7.72 24.97
CA GLU A 274 8.40 -6.71 25.87
C GLU A 274 9.88 -7.00 26.13
N PHE A 275 10.75 -6.03 25.89
CA PHE A 275 12.17 -6.03 26.23
C PHE A 275 12.37 -5.21 27.50
N ARG A 276 12.48 -5.90 28.62
CA ARG A 276 12.50 -5.30 29.96
C ARG A 276 13.80 -4.55 30.18
N GLN A 277 13.71 -3.38 30.82
CA GLN A 277 14.86 -2.50 31.07
C GLN A 277 15.62 -2.15 29.77
N LYS A 278 14.89 -2.12 28.64
CA LYS A 278 15.45 -1.89 27.30
C LYS A 278 16.57 -2.87 26.91
N ASN A 279 16.54 -4.09 27.45
CA ASN A 279 17.53 -5.13 27.19
C ASN A 279 16.93 -6.24 26.32
N PHE A 280 17.51 -6.43 25.12
CA PHE A 280 17.07 -7.45 24.17
C PHE A 280 17.21 -8.89 24.69
N ASN A 281 18.15 -9.13 25.61
CA ASN A 281 18.37 -10.44 26.23
C ASN A 281 17.39 -10.73 27.37
N ASN A 282 16.59 -9.74 27.79
CA ASN A 282 15.60 -9.87 28.85
C ASN A 282 14.20 -9.58 28.28
N SER A 283 13.70 -10.51 27.47
CA SER A 283 12.41 -10.38 26.81
C SER A 283 11.33 -11.27 27.42
N LYS A 284 10.08 -10.86 27.20
CA LYS A 284 8.89 -11.65 27.50
C LYS A 284 7.89 -11.46 26.37
N LEU A 285 7.13 -12.51 26.05
CA LEU A 285 5.99 -12.36 25.16
C LEU A 285 4.97 -11.41 25.79
N TYR A 286 4.63 -10.34 25.07
CA TYR A 286 3.66 -9.37 25.51
C TYR A 286 2.26 -9.82 25.09
N ASN A 287 1.97 -9.88 23.79
CA ASN A 287 0.70 -10.37 23.23
C ASN A 287 0.95 -11.12 21.91
N ALA A 288 0.09 -12.08 21.57
CA ALA A 288 0.04 -12.72 20.26
C ALA A 288 -1.40 -12.86 19.78
N GLY A 289 -1.61 -12.92 18.47
CA GLY A 289 -2.97 -13.01 17.93
C GLY A 289 -3.03 -13.57 16.53
N LEU A 290 -4.15 -14.23 16.23
CA LEU A 290 -4.54 -14.66 14.90
C LEU A 290 -6.00 -14.34 14.70
N TRP A 291 -6.34 -13.68 13.59
CA TRP A 291 -7.71 -13.36 13.25
C TRP A 291 -7.98 -13.49 11.77
N THR A 292 -9.26 -13.68 11.48
CA THR A 292 -9.76 -13.70 10.12
C THR A 292 -10.99 -12.82 10.00
N THR A 293 -11.08 -12.14 8.87
CA THR A 293 -12.19 -11.27 8.53
C THR A 293 -12.86 -11.80 7.27
N LEU A 294 -14.13 -12.17 7.41
CA LEU A 294 -15.01 -12.49 6.29
C LEU A 294 -15.79 -11.24 5.93
N GLY A 295 -16.04 -11.01 4.65
CA GLY A 295 -16.78 -9.84 4.22
C GLY A 295 -17.60 -10.10 2.98
N TYR A 296 -18.65 -9.31 2.80
CA TYR A 296 -19.39 -9.21 1.56
C TYR A 296 -19.72 -7.75 1.30
N THR A 297 -19.26 -7.22 0.16
CA THR A 297 -19.51 -5.83 -0.24
C THR A 297 -20.49 -5.79 -1.40
N TRP A 298 -21.60 -5.09 -1.26
CA TRP A 298 -22.55 -4.82 -2.32
C TRP A 298 -22.19 -3.50 -3.02
N GLU A 299 -22.41 -3.41 -4.33
CA GLU A 299 -22.10 -2.19 -5.11
C GLU A 299 -22.84 -0.95 -4.59
N LYS A 300 -24.10 -1.10 -4.15
CA LYS A 300 -24.98 0.03 -3.79
C LYS A 300 -25.36 0.08 -2.31
N SER A 301 -25.28 -1.05 -1.61
CA SER A 301 -25.87 -1.22 -0.26
C SER A 301 -24.82 -1.30 0.86
N GLY A 302 -23.55 -1.06 0.55
CA GLY A 302 -22.46 -1.05 1.53
C GLY A 302 -21.79 -2.40 1.73
N ALA A 303 -21.30 -2.69 2.93
CA ALA A 303 -20.53 -3.90 3.22
C ALA A 303 -20.87 -4.51 4.58
N LEU A 304 -20.92 -5.85 4.63
CA LEU A 304 -21.00 -6.62 5.88
C LEU A 304 -19.68 -7.31 6.12
N LEU A 305 -19.11 -7.15 7.30
CA LEU A 305 -17.87 -7.78 7.73
C LEU A 305 -18.14 -8.61 8.99
N GLY A 306 -17.51 -9.76 9.10
CA GLY A 306 -17.48 -10.60 10.29
C GLY A 306 -16.04 -10.92 10.68
N ILE A 307 -15.74 -10.90 11.97
CA ILE A 307 -14.41 -11.19 12.51
C ILE A 307 -14.46 -12.39 13.45
N LEU A 308 -13.45 -13.25 13.34
CA LEU A 308 -13.11 -14.25 14.34
C LEU A 308 -11.67 -14.02 14.74
N ARG A 309 -11.41 -13.78 16.03
CA ARG A 309 -10.09 -13.37 16.52
C ARG A 309 -9.73 -14.12 17.79
N TYR A 310 -8.61 -14.82 17.76
CA TYR A 310 -7.97 -15.39 18.94
C TYR A 310 -6.82 -14.48 19.37
N LEU A 311 -6.79 -14.11 20.65
CA LEU A 311 -5.70 -13.34 21.26
C LEU A 311 -5.16 -14.11 22.46
N TYR A 312 -3.84 -14.17 22.54
CA TYR A 312 -3.11 -14.65 23.70
C TYR A 312 -2.41 -13.46 24.35
N ASN A 313 -2.87 -13.09 25.54
CA ASN A 313 -2.43 -11.93 26.30
C ASN A 313 -1.92 -12.42 27.68
N PRO A 314 -0.65 -12.83 27.78
CA PRO A 314 -0.10 -13.38 29.00
C PRO A 314 -0.16 -12.46 30.22
N ASP A 315 -0.19 -11.14 30.04
CA ASP A 315 -0.08 -10.19 31.17
C ASP A 315 -1.18 -9.12 31.22
N LYS A 316 -2.15 -9.12 30.30
CA LYS A 316 -3.17 -8.07 30.22
C LYS A 316 -4.53 -8.55 29.79
N ILE A 317 -5.56 -7.88 30.31
CA ILE A 317 -6.94 -8.03 29.88
C ILE A 317 -7.32 -6.77 29.14
N PHE A 318 -7.49 -6.87 27.82
CA PHE A 318 -8.10 -5.81 27.02
C PHE A 318 -9.59 -5.56 27.35
N ALA A 319 -10.14 -6.18 28.40
CA ALA A 319 -11.50 -5.97 28.89
C ALA A 319 -11.57 -5.04 30.11
N LEU A 320 -10.44 -4.57 30.65
CA LEU A 320 -10.37 -3.60 31.76
C LEU A 320 -9.16 -2.70 31.51
N ASP A 321 -9.37 -1.54 30.89
CA ASP A 321 -8.27 -0.64 30.45
C ASP A 321 -7.47 -0.01 31.63
N ASP A 322 -7.86 -0.26 32.89
CA ASP A 322 -7.31 0.43 34.07
C ASP A 322 -6.74 -0.45 35.19
N LEU A 323 -6.62 -1.79 35.02
CA LEU A 323 -6.11 -2.67 36.09
C LEU A 323 -4.92 -3.54 35.64
N THR A 324 -3.83 -3.46 36.41
CA THR A 324 -2.70 -4.39 36.30
C THR A 324 -3.20 -5.79 36.63
N ASN A 325 -3.17 -6.65 35.63
CA ASN A 325 -3.70 -7.99 35.73
C ASN A 325 -2.81 -8.85 36.64
N GLU A 326 -3.37 -9.40 37.72
CA GLU A 326 -2.63 -10.25 38.67
C GLU A 326 -2.41 -11.68 38.14
N ILE A 327 -2.98 -12.01 36.98
CA ILE A 327 -3.06 -13.39 36.47
C ILE A 327 -2.28 -13.54 35.17
N LYS A 328 -1.39 -14.54 35.17
CA LYS A 328 -0.60 -14.95 34.01
C LYS A 328 -1.45 -15.76 33.03
N ASN A 329 -1.25 -15.55 31.73
CA ASN A 329 -1.70 -16.38 30.59
C ASN A 329 -3.19 -16.33 30.23
N ILE A 330 -3.74 -15.15 29.92
CA ILE A 330 -5.14 -15.03 29.47
C ILE A 330 -5.25 -15.18 27.96
N SER A 331 -6.20 -16.00 27.52
CA SER A 331 -6.60 -16.07 26.12
C SER A 331 -8.04 -15.58 25.93
N THR A 332 -8.28 -14.82 24.87
CA THR A 332 -9.62 -14.37 24.49
C THR A 332 -9.97 -14.82 23.09
N PHE A 333 -11.26 -15.07 22.88
CA PHE A 333 -11.84 -15.33 21.58
C PHE A 333 -12.92 -14.29 21.30
N ASP A 334 -12.69 -13.49 20.27
CA ASP A 334 -13.60 -12.43 19.86
C ASP A 334 -14.34 -12.85 18.59
N THR A 335 -15.65 -12.61 18.58
CA THR A 335 -16.51 -12.74 17.41
C THR A 335 -17.29 -11.46 17.23
N GLY A 336 -17.42 -10.96 16.01
CA GLY A 336 -18.11 -9.70 15.80
C GLY A 336 -18.58 -9.50 14.38
N LEU A 337 -19.50 -8.56 14.23
CA LEU A 337 -20.06 -8.13 12.97
C LEU A 337 -19.94 -6.62 12.85
N ARG A 338 -19.63 -6.16 11.64
CA ARG A 338 -19.68 -4.74 11.29
C ARG A 338 -20.44 -4.57 9.99
N TYR A 339 -21.46 -3.73 10.02
CA TYR A 339 -22.16 -3.32 8.81
C TYR A 339 -21.78 -1.87 8.48
N ILE A 340 -21.46 -1.62 7.21
CA ILE A 340 -21.04 -0.33 6.68
C ILE A 340 -22.08 0.08 5.65
N VAL A 341 -22.71 1.22 5.85
CA VAL A 341 -23.60 1.90 4.91
C VAL A 341 -22.80 2.95 4.16
N GLY A 342 -22.85 2.90 2.83
CA GLY A 342 -22.06 3.76 1.95
C GLY A 342 -21.30 2.90 0.94
N GLY A 343 -21.41 3.26 -0.34
CA GLY A 343 -20.68 2.56 -1.40
C GLY A 343 -19.16 2.76 -1.27
N PRO A 344 -18.33 1.90 -1.90
CA PRO A 344 -16.88 2.00 -1.84
C PRO A 344 -16.32 3.37 -2.23
N GLN A 345 -17.03 4.15 -3.06
CA GLN A 345 -16.63 5.49 -3.51
C GLN A 345 -17.51 6.61 -2.93
N SER A 346 -18.33 6.32 -1.91
CA SER A 346 -19.19 7.31 -1.27
C SER A 346 -18.38 8.33 -0.46
N LYS A 347 -18.86 9.59 -0.45
CA LYS A 347 -18.33 10.65 0.42
C LYS A 347 -18.72 10.44 1.88
N PHE A 348 -19.86 9.81 2.13
CA PHE A 348 -20.34 9.49 3.46
C PHE A 348 -20.32 7.97 3.66
N ASN A 349 -19.77 7.54 4.80
CA ASN A 349 -19.85 6.17 5.27
C ASN A 349 -20.35 6.16 6.72
N GLY A 350 -21.38 5.38 7.02
CA GLY A 350 -21.78 5.06 8.38
C GLY A 350 -21.47 3.60 8.66
N SER A 351 -21.11 3.23 9.88
CA SER A 351 -20.94 1.83 10.24
C SER A 351 -21.33 1.53 11.67
N LEU A 352 -21.91 0.36 11.87
CA LEU A 352 -22.25 -0.18 13.18
C LEU A 352 -21.47 -1.47 13.38
N GLU A 353 -20.72 -1.56 14.47
CA GLU A 353 -19.88 -2.69 14.83
C GLU A 353 -20.30 -3.24 16.20
N ALA A 354 -20.49 -4.55 16.29
CA ALA A 354 -20.74 -5.27 17.53
C ALA A 354 -19.73 -6.41 17.66
N VAL A 355 -18.98 -6.47 18.77
CA VAL A 355 -17.98 -7.51 19.02
C VAL A 355 -18.18 -8.09 20.41
N TYR A 356 -18.39 -9.40 20.46
CA TYR A 356 -18.40 -10.18 21.69
C TYR A 356 -17.02 -10.76 21.95
N ARG A 357 -16.57 -10.73 23.20
CA ARG A 357 -15.30 -11.29 23.66
C ARG A 357 -15.55 -12.32 24.75
N SER A 358 -15.15 -13.55 24.46
CA SER A 358 -15.12 -14.64 25.42
C SER A 358 -13.72 -14.75 26.04
N VAL A 359 -13.65 -14.82 27.38
CA VAL A 359 -12.42 -15.14 28.10
C VAL A 359 -12.35 -16.67 28.23
N LEU A 360 -11.30 -17.28 27.67
CA LEU A 360 -11.23 -18.75 27.58
C LEU A 360 -10.82 -19.41 28.90
N ASN A 361 -10.18 -18.67 29.80
CA ASN A 361 -9.88 -19.12 31.16
C ASN A 361 -11.05 -18.72 32.07
N LYS A 362 -12.01 -19.63 32.24
CA LYS A 362 -13.35 -19.41 32.82
C LYS A 362 -13.39 -18.90 34.26
N ASP A 363 -12.29 -18.94 35.00
CA ASP A 363 -12.34 -18.78 36.46
C ASP A 363 -12.00 -17.37 36.95
N THR A 364 -11.92 -16.35 36.08
CA THR A 364 -11.53 -15.01 36.57
C THR A 364 -12.20 -13.78 35.98
N TYR A 365 -12.78 -13.84 34.77
CA TYR A 365 -13.41 -12.66 34.17
C TYR A 365 -14.65 -13.01 33.37
N ASP A 366 -15.66 -12.15 33.49
CA ASP A 366 -16.87 -12.25 32.68
C ASP A 366 -16.59 -11.90 31.22
N SER A 367 -17.38 -12.49 30.33
CA SER A 367 -17.37 -12.14 28.92
C SER A 367 -17.93 -10.74 28.71
N SER A 368 -17.43 -10.04 27.69
CA SER A 368 -17.76 -8.63 27.44
C SER A 368 -18.20 -8.39 26.00
N TRP A 369 -18.83 -7.24 25.76
CA TRP A 369 -19.25 -6.81 24.43
C TRP A 369 -18.88 -5.36 24.18
N ARG A 370 -18.54 -5.07 22.93
CA ARG A 370 -18.26 -3.73 22.42
C ARG A 370 -19.29 -3.40 21.35
N LEU A 371 -19.80 -2.17 21.36
CA LEU A 371 -20.71 -1.66 20.34
C LEU A 371 -20.25 -0.27 19.90
N MET A 372 -20.06 -0.07 18.60
CA MET A 372 -19.53 1.17 18.05
C MET A 372 -20.30 1.62 16.82
N LEU A 373 -20.76 2.87 16.83
CA LEU A 373 -21.19 3.62 15.67
C LEU A 373 -20.01 4.47 15.18
N ASN A 374 -19.69 4.42 13.89
CA ASN A 374 -18.72 5.30 13.25
C ASN A 374 -19.34 5.97 12.03
N LEU A 375 -19.19 7.29 11.93
CA LEU A 375 -19.66 8.11 10.81
C LEU A 375 -18.47 8.87 10.22
N ASP A 376 -18.22 8.68 8.94
CA ASP A 376 -17.15 9.32 8.20
C ASP A 376 -17.72 10.16 7.06
N TYR A 377 -17.24 11.40 6.94
CA TYR A 377 -17.60 12.29 5.83
C TYR A 377 -16.35 12.90 5.19
N ALA A 378 -16.14 12.62 3.91
CA ALA A 378 -15.09 13.22 3.10
C ALA A 378 -15.47 14.65 2.72
N VAL A 379 -14.80 15.62 3.33
CA VAL A 379 -15.01 17.06 3.10
C VAL A 379 -14.30 17.49 1.82
N LEU A 380 -13.02 17.14 1.68
CA LEU A 380 -12.17 17.39 0.52
C LEU A 380 -11.31 16.16 0.21
N LYS A 381 -10.59 16.17 -0.92
CA LYS A 381 -9.55 15.15 -1.17
C LYS A 381 -8.58 15.15 0.00
N ASN A 382 -8.24 13.96 0.52
CA ASN A 382 -7.38 13.81 1.69
C ASN A 382 -7.87 14.56 2.95
N GLN A 383 -9.16 14.82 3.11
CA GLN A 383 -9.73 15.40 4.35
C GLN A 383 -11.04 14.73 4.73
N LYS A 384 -11.11 14.21 5.96
CA LYS A 384 -12.29 13.51 6.49
C LYS A 384 -12.65 14.01 7.87
N LEU A 385 -13.94 14.19 8.10
CA LEU A 385 -14.51 14.31 9.43
C LEU A 385 -14.95 12.91 9.88
N THR A 386 -14.54 12.51 11.08
CA THR A 386 -14.85 11.19 11.65
C THR A 386 -15.53 11.38 13.00
N PHE A 387 -16.66 10.72 13.21
CA PHE A 387 -17.37 10.70 14.48
C PHE A 387 -17.53 9.25 14.92
N SER A 388 -17.10 8.93 16.15
CA SER A 388 -17.22 7.60 16.74
C SER A 388 -17.97 7.69 18.06
N PHE A 389 -18.96 6.82 18.25
CA PHE A 389 -19.81 6.78 19.44
C PHE A 389 -20.09 5.35 19.87
N GLY A 390 -19.94 5.03 21.15
CA GLY A 390 -20.44 3.77 21.70
C GLY A 390 -19.70 3.29 22.95
N ARG A 391 -19.77 1.99 23.20
CA ARG A 391 -19.34 1.32 24.44
C ARG A 391 -18.18 0.36 24.16
N ASN A 392 -17.20 0.32 25.06
CA ASN A 392 -16.06 -0.60 25.00
C ASN A 392 -16.24 -1.83 25.93
N TYR A 393 -15.25 -2.74 25.98
CA TYR A 393 -15.33 -4.06 26.63
C TYR A 393 -15.38 -4.04 28.18
N ASP A 394 -15.15 -2.90 28.79
CA ASP A 394 -15.16 -2.58 30.22
C ASP A 394 -16.56 -2.79 30.84
N GLY A 395 -16.75 -3.99 31.38
CA GLY A 395 -17.98 -4.46 32.01
C GLY A 395 -18.35 -3.81 33.36
N THR A 396 -17.76 -2.68 33.77
CA THR A 396 -18.17 -1.98 35.00
C THR A 396 -19.34 -1.02 34.72
N THR A 397 -20.54 -1.45 35.12
CA THR A 397 -21.73 -0.61 35.31
C THR A 397 -21.55 0.27 36.56
N ASN A 398 -20.57 1.18 36.55
CA ASN A 398 -20.64 2.37 37.39
C ASN A 398 -21.14 3.51 36.49
N ASP A 399 -22.13 4.25 36.98
CA ASP A 399 -23.03 5.14 36.23
C ASP A 399 -22.38 6.27 35.39
N ASP A 400 -21.05 6.34 35.27
CA ASP A 400 -20.36 7.52 34.75
C ASP A 400 -19.30 7.34 33.64
N ASN A 401 -18.90 6.14 33.17
CA ASN A 401 -17.65 6.10 32.37
C ASN A 401 -17.39 5.03 31.29
N ASN A 402 -18.40 4.48 30.59
CA ASN A 402 -18.15 3.59 29.42
C ASN A 402 -18.76 4.12 28.12
N LEU A 403 -18.68 5.44 27.89
CA LEU A 403 -19.09 6.06 26.65
C LEU A 403 -17.91 6.71 25.96
N ILE A 404 -17.51 6.15 24.82
CA ILE A 404 -16.54 6.75 23.91
C ILE A 404 -17.30 7.62 22.93
N ALA A 405 -17.08 8.93 22.98
CA ALA A 405 -17.56 9.89 21.99
C ALA A 405 -16.37 10.72 21.49
N THR A 406 -16.00 10.51 20.23
CA THR A 406 -14.85 11.19 19.62
C THR A 406 -15.27 11.88 18.33
N LEU A 407 -14.95 13.16 18.21
CA LEU A 407 -15.02 13.92 16.97
C LEU A 407 -13.58 14.22 16.52
N GLY A 408 -13.22 13.74 15.35
CA GLY A 408 -11.88 13.89 14.77
C GLY A 408 -11.93 14.48 13.37
N THR A 409 -10.89 15.21 13.01
CA THR A 409 -10.61 15.58 11.62
C THR A 409 -9.31 14.93 11.21
N VAL A 410 -9.34 14.19 10.10
CA VAL A 410 -8.17 13.49 9.55
C VAL A 410 -7.72 14.20 8.28
N PHE A 411 -6.49 14.67 8.28
CA PHE A 411 -5.81 15.25 7.12
C PHE A 411 -4.77 14.26 6.59
N GLY A 412 -4.87 13.93 5.30
CA GLY A 412 -3.83 13.20 4.59
C GLY A 412 -2.89 14.21 3.94
N PHE A 413 -1.60 14.12 4.25
CA PHE A 413 -0.60 14.81 3.44
C PHE A 413 -0.34 13.93 2.21
N GLY A 414 -1.09 14.19 1.15
CA GLY A 414 -0.83 13.60 -0.15
C GLY A 414 0.57 13.99 -0.62
N ASN A 415 1.34 13.01 -1.05
CA ASN A 415 2.69 13.26 -1.54
C ASN A 415 2.60 13.88 -2.94
N LYS A 416 3.22 15.05 -3.11
CA LYS A 416 3.30 15.75 -4.40
C LYS A 416 4.16 14.93 -5.35
N ARG A 417 3.56 14.34 -6.38
CA ARG A 417 4.30 13.87 -7.57
C ARG A 417 3.57 14.21 -8.86
#